data_AF-A0AAW9HQ62-F1
#
_entry.id   AF-A0AAW9HQ62-F1
#
_cell.length_a   1.000
_cell.length_b   1.000
_cell.length_c   1.000
_cell.angle_alpha   90.00
_cell.angle_beta   90.00
_cell.angle_gamma   90.00
#
_symmetry.space_group_name_H-M   'P 1'
#
loop_
_entity.id
_entity.type
_entity.pdbx_description
1 polymer ?
#
loop_
_entity_poly.entity_id
_entity_poly.type
_entity_poly.pdbx_seq_one_letter_code
_entity_poly.pdbx_strand_id
1 'polypeptide(L)'
;DGLVRGAEVKDTGEPISVPVGDVTKGHVFNVIGEPLNLKEGEKLEVKERWPIHRKAPNFDQLESETKMFQTGLKVIDLLTPYVQGGK
;
A
#
# COMPACT_ATOMS: atom_id res chain seq x y z
N ASP A 1 17.46 14.78 15.05
CA ASP A 1 17.50 14.98 16.51
C ASP A 1 16.97 16.35 16.87
N GLY A 2 16.15 16.45 17.92
CA GLY A 2 15.51 17.71 18.32
C GLY A 2 14.29 17.59 19.24
N LEU A 3 13.81 16.38 19.52
CA LEU A 3 12.73 16.18 20.49
C LEU A 3 13.24 16.31 21.93
N VAL A 4 12.46 16.97 22.78
CA VAL A 4 12.73 17.13 24.22
C VAL A 4 11.56 16.60 25.05
N ARG A 5 11.82 16.21 26.30
CA ARG A 5 10.77 15.81 27.23
C ARG A 5 9.83 16.99 27.52
N GLY A 6 8.53 16.72 27.56
CA GLY A 6 7.50 17.75 27.77
C GLY A 6 7.08 18.50 26.50
N ALA A 7 7.59 18.13 25.32
CA ALA A 7 7.09 18.64 24.06
C ALA A 7 5.60 18.27 23.88
N GLU A 8 4.81 19.23 23.39
CA GLU A 8 3.40 19.02 23.09
C GLU A 8 3.26 18.01 21.94
N VAL A 9 2.34 17.06 22.11
CA VAL A 9 2.00 16.06 21.10
C VAL A 9 0.49 16.08 20.93
N LYS A 10 0.05 16.09 19.68
CA LYS A 10 -1.38 16.04 19.32
C LYS A 10 -1.73 14.65 18.81
N ASP A 11 -2.70 14.02 19.44
CA ASP A 11 -3.33 12.80 18.93
C ASP A 11 -4.18 13.15 17.69
N THR A 12 -3.97 12.41 16.60
CA THR A 12 -4.75 12.53 15.37
C THR A 12 -6.10 11.83 15.48
N GLY A 13 -6.28 10.94 16.47
CA GLY A 13 -7.51 10.17 16.68
C GLY A 13 -7.69 9.00 15.70
N GLU A 14 -6.75 8.84 14.76
CA GLU A 14 -6.80 7.85 13.69
C GLU A 14 -5.42 7.23 13.46
N PRO A 15 -5.35 5.97 12.97
CA PRO A 15 -4.10 5.36 12.57
C PRO A 15 -3.41 6.12 11.43
N ILE A 16 -2.12 5.80 11.20
CA ILE A 16 -1.42 6.25 10.00
C ILE A 16 -2.24 5.87 8.76
N SER A 17 -2.54 6.86 7.91
CA SER A 17 -3.29 6.69 6.67
C SER A 17 -2.47 7.13 5.46
N VAL A 18 -2.59 6.39 4.36
CA VAL A 18 -1.79 6.57 3.15
C VAL A 18 -2.69 6.76 1.93
N PRO A 19 -2.23 7.50 0.89
CA PRO A 19 -3.00 7.65 -0.34
C PRO A 19 -3.22 6.28 -1.01
N VAL A 20 -4.38 6.11 -1.63
CA VAL A 20 -4.73 4.89 -2.38
C VAL A 20 -5.32 5.25 -3.75
N GLY A 21 -5.51 4.22 -4.58
CA GLY A 21 -6.04 4.37 -5.94
C GLY A 21 -4.97 4.61 -6.99
N ASP A 22 -5.42 4.77 -8.23
CA ASP A 22 -4.54 4.87 -9.40
C ASP A 22 -3.57 6.05 -9.36
N VAL A 23 -3.93 7.11 -8.62
CA VAL A 23 -3.08 8.29 -8.42
C VAL A 23 -1.74 7.95 -7.75
N THR A 24 -1.63 6.81 -7.09
CA THR A 24 -0.38 6.39 -6.44
C THR A 24 0.61 5.72 -7.38
N LYS A 25 0.18 5.29 -8.57
CA LYS A 25 1.03 4.57 -9.53
C LYS A 25 2.15 5.48 -10.04
N GLY A 26 3.38 4.97 -10.05
CA GLY A 26 4.57 5.71 -10.49
C GLY A 26 5.20 6.63 -9.44
N HIS A 27 4.61 6.70 -8.24
CA HIS A 27 5.16 7.47 -7.13
C HIS A 27 5.81 6.57 -6.08
N VAL A 28 6.88 7.08 -5.48
CA VAL A 28 7.56 6.45 -4.34
C VAL A 28 7.07 7.13 -3.08
N PHE A 29 6.62 6.36 -2.11
CA PHE A 29 6.11 6.89 -0.84
C PHE A 29 6.96 6.43 0.34
N ASN A 30 7.06 7.27 1.36
CA ASN A 30 7.53 6.82 2.67
C ASN A 30 6.41 6.09 3.45
N VAL A 31 6.73 5.61 4.64
CA VAL A 31 5.82 4.80 5.47
C VAL A 31 4.55 5.54 5.92
N ILE A 32 4.60 6.87 6.00
CA ILE A 32 3.44 7.71 6.36
C ILE A 32 2.66 8.21 5.14
N GLY A 33 3.03 7.76 3.93
CA GLY A 33 2.30 8.04 2.69
C GLY A 33 2.63 9.39 2.06
N GLU A 34 3.80 9.97 2.36
CA GLU A 34 4.29 11.16 1.68
C GLU A 34 5.09 10.77 0.42
N PRO A 35 4.83 11.40 -0.72
CA PRO A 35 5.53 11.10 -1.96
C PRO A 35 6.95 11.70 -1.92
N LEU A 36 7.93 10.95 -2.43
CA LEU A 36 9.36 11.27 -2.37
C LEU A 36 9.95 11.69 -3.72
N ASN A 37 9.19 11.56 -4.81
CA ASN A 37 9.68 11.74 -6.18
C ASN A 37 8.85 12.74 -7.00
N LEU A 38 8.11 13.65 -6.36
CA LEU A 38 7.45 14.76 -7.05
C LEU A 38 8.49 15.80 -7.48
N LYS A 39 8.28 16.42 -8.63
CA LYS A 39 9.07 17.58 -9.06
C LYS A 39 8.77 18.77 -8.16
N GLU A 40 9.68 19.74 -8.13
CA GLU A 40 9.47 20.97 -7.37
C GLU A 40 8.19 21.69 -7.85
N GLY A 41 7.30 22.00 -6.92
CA GLY A 41 6.00 22.62 -7.20
C GLY A 41 4.91 21.67 -7.70
N GLU A 42 5.23 20.40 -7.98
CA GLU A 42 4.24 19.38 -8.34
C GLU A 42 3.43 18.96 -7.12
N LYS A 43 2.11 18.80 -7.32
CA LYS A 43 1.19 18.32 -6.29
C LYS A 43 0.49 17.08 -6.77
N LEU A 44 0.36 16.10 -5.88
CA LEU A 44 -0.42 14.90 -6.12
C LEU A 44 -1.85 15.10 -5.62
N GLU A 45 -2.84 15.04 -6.51
CA GLU A 45 -4.25 15.17 -6.14
C GLU A 45 -4.79 13.87 -5.52
N VAL A 46 -4.65 13.75 -4.20
CA VAL A 46 -5.14 12.58 -3.45
C VAL A 46 -6.62 12.76 -3.11
N LYS A 47 -7.48 11.90 -3.65
CA LYS A 47 -8.93 11.88 -3.37
C LYS A 47 -9.31 10.97 -2.21
N GLU A 48 -8.49 9.95 -1.94
CA GLU A 48 -8.81 8.91 -0.97
C GLU A 48 -7.56 8.47 -0.20
N ARG A 49 -7.72 8.24 1.10
CA ARG A 49 -6.67 7.71 1.99
C ARG A 49 -7.24 6.58 2.82
N TRP A 50 -6.47 5.50 2.99
CA TRP A 50 -6.86 4.36 3.83
C TRP A 50 -5.90 4.19 5.01
N PRO A 51 -6.40 3.74 6.19
CA PRO A 51 -5.55 3.40 7.32
C PRO A 51 -4.72 2.15 6.99
N ILE A 52 -3.45 2.13 7.42
CA ILE A 52 -2.57 0.96 7.23
C ILE A 52 -2.98 -0.24 8.09
N HIS A 53 -3.75 0.00 9.16
CA HIS A 53 -4.35 -1.02 10.00
C HIS A 53 -5.79 -1.30 9.58
N ARG A 54 -6.06 -2.52 9.12
CA ARG A 54 -7.39 -3.03 8.77
C ARG A 54 -7.47 -4.52 9.02
N LYS A 55 -8.68 -5.02 9.29
CA LYS A 55 -8.92 -6.47 9.38
C LYS A 55 -8.76 -7.09 7.99
N ALA A 56 -8.31 -8.34 7.96
CA ALA A 56 -8.37 -9.14 6.75
C ALA A 56 -9.84 -9.31 6.30
N PRO A 57 -10.08 -9.60 5.01
CA PRO A 57 -11.42 -9.98 4.53
C PRO A 57 -12.00 -11.14 5.35
N ASN A 58 -13.32 -11.16 5.49
CA ASN A 58 -14.00 -12.25 6.19
C ASN A 58 -13.96 -13.54 5.35
N PHE A 59 -14.14 -14.69 6.01
CA PHE A 59 -14.06 -16.00 5.35
C PHE A 59 -15.08 -16.18 4.23
N ASP A 60 -16.28 -15.62 4.37
CA ASP A 60 -17.36 -15.64 3.38
C ASP A 60 -17.08 -14.78 2.14
N GLN A 61 -16.06 -13.92 2.19
CA GLN A 61 -15.59 -13.10 1.08
C GLN A 61 -14.39 -13.72 0.35
N LEU A 62 -13.88 -14.87 0.82
CA LEU A 62 -12.74 -15.54 0.21
C LEU A 62 -13.21 -16.46 -0.92
N GLU A 63 -12.78 -16.17 -2.14
CA GLU A 63 -12.98 -17.08 -3.28
C GLU A 63 -11.83 -18.08 -3.37
N SER A 64 -12.16 -19.38 -3.47
CA SER A 64 -11.19 -20.44 -3.71
C SER A 64 -11.04 -20.69 -5.22
N GLU A 65 -10.57 -19.68 -5.97
CA GLU A 65 -10.25 -19.86 -7.38
C GLU A 65 -8.75 -20.09 -7.56
N THR A 66 -8.38 -21.23 -8.16
CA THR A 66 -6.99 -21.47 -8.57
C THR A 66 -6.77 -20.88 -9.96
N LYS A 67 -6.56 -19.58 -10.01
CA LYS A 67 -6.21 -18.87 -11.24
C LYS A 67 -4.70 -18.65 -11.31
N MET A 68 -4.07 -19.03 -12.41
CA MET A 68 -2.63 -18.83 -12.61
C MET A 68 -2.30 -17.34 -12.79
N PHE A 69 -1.30 -16.85 -12.05
CA PHE A 69 -0.68 -15.55 -12.26
C PHE A 69 0.52 -15.70 -13.20
N GLN A 70 0.38 -15.25 -14.44
CA GLN A 70 1.44 -15.35 -15.45
C GLN A 70 2.58 -14.37 -15.14
N THR A 71 3.80 -14.90 -15.05
CA THR A 71 5.00 -14.09 -14.76
C THR A 71 5.79 -13.73 -16.03
N GLY A 72 5.65 -14.52 -17.10
CA GLY A 72 6.46 -14.40 -18.31
C GLY A 72 7.80 -15.15 -18.23
N LEU A 73 8.08 -15.83 -17.13
CA LEU A 73 9.30 -16.60 -16.92
C LEU A 73 9.02 -18.09 -17.11
N LYS A 74 9.52 -18.68 -18.20
CA LYS A 74 9.27 -20.09 -18.56
C LYS A 74 9.49 -21.08 -17.41
N VAL A 75 10.55 -20.91 -16.62
CA VAL A 75 10.85 -21.81 -15.50
C VAL A 75 9.77 -21.74 -14.41
N ILE A 76 9.29 -20.54 -14.07
CA ILE A 76 8.24 -20.34 -13.06
C ILE A 76 6.90 -20.78 -13.63
N ASP A 77 6.56 -20.30 -14.83
CA ASP A 77 5.25 -20.55 -15.43
C ASP A 77 5.03 -22.04 -15.79
N LEU A 78 6.09 -22.81 -16.07
CA LEU A 78 5.98 -24.24 -16.40
C LEU A 78 6.14 -25.17 -15.20
N LEU A 79 7.12 -24.91 -14.31
CA LEU A 79 7.48 -25.87 -13.25
C LEU A 79 6.83 -25.54 -11.90
N THR A 80 6.65 -24.25 -11.60
CA THR A 80 6.14 -23.77 -10.29
C THR A 80 5.23 -22.55 -10.47
N PRO A 81 4.06 -22.70 -11.13
CA PRO A 81 3.20 -21.57 -11.46
C PRO A 81 2.65 -20.88 -10.21
N TYR A 82 2.60 -19.54 -10.23
CA TYR A 82 2.05 -18.75 -9.14
C TYR A 82 0.52 -18.66 -9.22
N VAL A 83 -0.14 -18.62 -8.07
CA VAL A 83 -1.60 -18.48 -7.98
C VAL A 83 -1.95 -17.01 -7.71
N GLN A 84 -2.91 -16.47 -8.47
CA GLN A 84 -3.43 -15.13 -8.24
C GLN A 84 -4.09 -15.06 -6.86
N GLY A 85 -3.72 -14.07 -6.05
CA GLY A 85 -4.17 -13.96 -4.66
C GLY A 85 -3.48 -14.92 -3.68
N GLY A 86 -2.49 -15.69 -4.17
CA GLY A 86 -1.57 -16.45 -3.33
C GLY A 86 -0.57 -15.56 -2.58
N LYS A 87 0.35 -16.19 -1.84
CA LYS A 87 1.47 -15.52 -1.18
C LYS A 87 2.72 -15.54 -2.05
#